data_AF-A0A959C9K6-F1
#
_entry.id   AF-A0A959C9K6-F1
#
_cell.length_a   1.000
_cell.length_b   1.000
_cell.length_c   1.000
_cell.angle_alpha   90.00
_cell.angle_beta   90.00
_cell.angle_gamma   90.00
#
_symmetry.space_group_name_H-M   'P 1'
#
loop_
_entity.id
_entity.type
_entity.pdbx_description
1 polymer ?
#
loop_
_entity_poly.entity_id
_entity_poly.type
_entity_poly.pdbx_seq_one_letter_code
_entity_poly.pdbx_strand_id
1 'polypeptide(L)'
;MKFSFSRRDFLKNTGITLAGTALSANRLSPRASSPPVTHLGVQLYSVRDDMSKDPVGTIGAIAKMGYREVEGYGYDNGKMFGMSIPEFTKVLRDNGLKMYSSHCGFTLKNYDAGKKDLTDATKKAIDDAAAMGQRYFTCPWMDVDERKMIDKLIPAYQAGAEYAHKAGLRFAYHNHNFEFETRGPDNRLLIEWLLHEIDPKLMDMEMDIYWVSFAKNNPLDWFRLYPGRWALCHV
;
A
#
# COMPACT_ATOMS: atom_id res chain seq x y z
N MET A 1 5.34 -72.13 -10.64
CA MET A 1 6.72 -71.61 -10.58
C MET A 1 6.90 -70.93 -9.23
N LYS A 2 7.58 -71.56 -8.26
CA LYS A 2 7.82 -70.98 -6.92
C LYS A 2 9.06 -70.10 -7.02
N PHE A 3 8.91 -68.77 -6.92
CA PHE A 3 10.05 -67.87 -6.78
C PHE A 3 10.63 -68.03 -5.38
N SER A 4 11.80 -68.69 -5.27
CA SER A 4 12.59 -68.72 -4.05
C SER A 4 13.43 -67.45 -4.02
N PHE A 5 13.06 -66.49 -3.16
CA PHE A 5 13.93 -65.36 -2.85
C PHE A 5 14.87 -65.78 -1.73
N SER A 6 16.18 -65.77 -1.99
CA SER A 6 17.17 -66.06 -0.93
C SER A 6 17.33 -64.84 -0.01
N ARG A 7 17.71 -65.08 1.26
CA ARG A 7 18.06 -64.00 2.20
C ARG A 7 19.14 -63.06 1.64
N ARG A 8 20.00 -63.56 0.76
CA ARG A 8 21.04 -62.78 0.07
C ARG A 8 20.44 -61.84 -0.98
N ASP A 9 19.40 -62.26 -1.70
CA ASP A 9 18.74 -61.44 -2.71
C ASP A 9 17.90 -60.33 -2.06
N PHE A 10 17.27 -60.63 -0.92
CA PHE A 10 16.60 -59.61 -0.12
C PHE A 10 17.58 -58.53 0.37
N LEU A 11 18.72 -58.90 0.96
CA LEU A 11 19.71 -57.94 1.44
C LEU A 11 20.32 -57.09 0.32
N LYS A 12 20.59 -57.69 -0.85
CA LYS A 12 21.08 -56.94 -2.03
C LYS A 12 20.04 -55.95 -2.55
N ASN A 13 18.79 -56.37 -2.67
CA ASN A 13 17.72 -55.49 -3.16
C ASN A 13 17.39 -54.38 -2.16
N THR A 14 17.39 -54.67 -0.86
CA THR A 14 17.12 -53.66 0.19
C THR A 14 18.23 -52.60 0.27
N GLY A 15 19.49 -52.99 0.07
CA GLY A 15 20.63 -52.06 0.03
C GLY A 15 20.59 -51.10 -1.17
N ILE A 16 20.17 -51.58 -2.34
CA ILE A 16 20.02 -50.75 -3.55
C ILE A 16 18.86 -49.76 -3.41
N THR A 17 17.74 -50.18 -2.81
CA THR A 17 16.59 -49.29 -2.55
C THR A 17 16.94 -48.16 -1.56
N LEU A 18 17.68 -48.46 -0.48
CA LEU A 18 18.10 -47.45 0.51
C LEU A 18 19.09 -46.42 -0.05
N ALA A 19 20.07 -46.87 -0.86
CA ALA A 19 21.02 -45.97 -1.51
C ALA A 19 20.35 -45.07 -2.57
N GLY A 20 19.37 -45.62 -3.32
CA GLY A 20 18.57 -44.85 -4.27
C GLY A 20 17.70 -43.77 -3.61
N THR A 21 17.10 -44.07 -2.45
CA THR A 21 16.32 -43.07 -1.69
C THR A 21 17.18 -41.99 -1.04
N ALA A 22 18.38 -42.32 -0.55
CA ALA A 22 19.29 -41.34 0.06
C ALA A 22 19.87 -40.34 -0.96
N LEU A 23 20.13 -40.79 -2.20
CA LEU A 23 20.57 -39.91 -3.29
C LEU A 23 19.45 -39.07 -3.91
N SER A 24 18.18 -39.49 -3.74
CA SER A 24 16.99 -38.79 -4.23
C SER A 24 16.46 -37.75 -3.23
N ALA A 25 16.62 -38.00 -1.92
CA ALA A 25 16.15 -37.10 -0.86
C ALA A 25 16.88 -35.74 -0.87
N ASN A 26 18.15 -35.71 -1.31
CA ASN A 26 18.93 -34.47 -1.39
C ASN A 26 18.67 -33.62 -2.65
N ARG A 27 17.80 -34.07 -3.57
CA ARG A 27 17.43 -33.30 -4.79
C ARG A 27 16.04 -32.69 -4.74
N LEU A 28 15.30 -32.93 -3.67
CA LEU A 28 14.01 -32.30 -3.39
C LEU A 28 14.10 -31.43 -2.14
N SER A 29 15.14 -30.59 -2.06
CA SER A 29 14.91 -29.32 -1.38
C SER A 29 13.92 -28.58 -2.27
N PRO A 30 12.67 -28.30 -1.84
CA PRO A 30 11.95 -27.23 -2.48
C PRO A 30 12.86 -26.04 -2.29
N ARG A 31 13.45 -25.55 -3.39
CA ARG A 31 13.96 -24.19 -3.41
C ARG A 31 12.68 -23.39 -3.25
N ALA A 32 12.26 -23.19 -1.99
CA ALA A 32 11.24 -22.24 -1.64
C ALA A 32 11.81 -20.95 -2.21
N SER A 33 11.33 -20.58 -3.40
CA SER A 33 11.58 -19.28 -3.96
C SER A 33 11.28 -18.32 -2.82
N SER A 34 12.23 -17.46 -2.47
CA SER A 34 11.97 -16.38 -1.53
C SER A 34 10.60 -15.79 -1.89
N PRO A 35 9.72 -15.59 -0.91
CA PRO A 35 8.37 -15.11 -1.20
C PRO A 35 8.49 -13.90 -2.14
N PRO A 36 7.68 -13.83 -3.21
CA PRO A 36 7.83 -12.82 -4.26
C PRO A 36 7.71 -11.40 -3.72
N VAL A 37 7.18 -11.24 -2.51
CA VAL A 37 7.07 -10.00 -1.76
C VAL A 37 7.82 -10.15 -0.43
N THR A 38 8.83 -9.32 -0.22
CA THR A 38 9.60 -9.27 1.04
C THR A 38 9.03 -8.27 2.05
N HIS A 39 8.10 -7.41 1.60
CA HIS A 39 7.48 -6.33 2.37
C HIS A 39 5.97 -6.36 2.19
N LEU A 40 5.27 -7.09 3.06
CA LEU A 40 3.81 -7.08 3.10
C LEU A 40 3.35 -6.10 4.18
N GLY A 41 2.61 -5.07 3.74
CA GLY A 41 1.97 -4.10 4.61
C GLY A 41 0.52 -4.47 4.93
N VAL A 42 -0.05 -3.83 5.95
CA VAL A 42 -1.50 -3.83 6.19
C VAL A 42 -2.00 -2.40 6.36
N GLN A 43 -3.04 -2.05 5.61
CA GLN A 43 -3.79 -0.81 5.84
C GLN A 43 -4.62 -0.96 7.12
N LEU A 44 -4.29 -0.13 8.13
CA LEU A 44 -4.88 -0.18 9.47
C LEU A 44 -6.40 0.02 9.46
N TYR A 45 -6.97 0.64 8.43
CA TYR A 45 -8.43 0.78 8.28
C TYR A 45 -9.16 -0.57 8.20
N SER A 46 -8.45 -1.63 7.79
CA SER A 46 -8.96 -3.01 7.78
C SER A 46 -9.36 -3.51 9.17
N VAL A 47 -8.70 -3.00 10.22
CA VAL A 47 -8.95 -3.33 11.63
C VAL A 47 -9.38 -2.09 12.43
N ARG A 48 -10.06 -1.14 11.77
CA ARG A 48 -10.41 0.17 12.33
C ARG A 48 -11.19 0.10 13.64
N ASP A 49 -12.02 -0.91 13.82
CA ASP A 49 -12.83 -1.07 15.02
C ASP A 49 -11.95 -1.41 16.22
N ASP A 50 -10.92 -2.23 16.04
CA ASP A 50 -9.94 -2.55 17.07
C ASP A 50 -8.98 -1.39 17.31
N MET A 51 -8.53 -0.72 16.23
CA MET A 51 -7.75 0.52 16.33
C MET A 51 -8.50 1.60 17.10
N SER A 52 -9.82 1.70 16.98
CA SER A 52 -10.62 2.70 17.71
C SER A 52 -10.71 2.41 19.22
N LYS A 53 -10.61 1.13 19.61
CA LYS A 53 -10.76 0.68 21.01
C LYS A 53 -9.42 0.63 21.74
N ASP A 54 -8.41 0.06 21.11
CA ASP A 54 -7.07 -0.13 21.68
C ASP A 54 -6.00 -0.07 20.56
N PRO A 55 -5.58 1.13 20.16
CA PRO A 55 -4.56 1.29 19.12
C PRO A 55 -3.24 0.57 19.46
N VAL A 56 -2.80 0.63 20.72
CA VAL A 56 -1.50 0.08 21.14
C VAL A 56 -1.54 -1.45 21.12
N GLY A 57 -2.58 -2.05 21.70
CA GLY A 57 -2.78 -3.49 21.67
C GLY A 57 -2.97 -4.02 20.25
N THR A 58 -3.71 -3.30 19.42
CA THR A 58 -3.96 -3.68 18.01
C THR A 58 -2.67 -3.68 17.19
N ILE A 59 -1.85 -2.64 17.33
CA ILE A 59 -0.53 -2.58 16.67
C ILE A 59 0.37 -3.74 17.13
N GLY A 60 0.37 -4.06 18.43
CA GLY A 60 1.10 -5.22 18.95
C GLY A 60 0.58 -6.55 18.41
N ALA A 61 -0.73 -6.68 18.20
CA ALA A 61 -1.33 -7.87 17.59
C ALA A 61 -0.91 -8.02 16.11
N ILE A 62 -0.95 -6.94 15.33
CA ILE A 62 -0.50 -6.91 13.93
C ILE A 62 0.96 -7.36 13.81
N ALA A 63 1.85 -6.86 14.67
CA ALA A 63 3.25 -7.26 14.68
C ALA A 63 3.43 -8.75 14.99
N LYS A 64 2.65 -9.30 15.94
CA LYS A 64 2.63 -10.73 16.29
C LYS A 64 2.12 -11.62 15.15
N MET A 65 1.21 -11.12 14.31
CA MET A 65 0.75 -11.81 13.10
C MET A 65 1.83 -11.91 12.01
N GLY A 66 2.90 -11.11 12.11
CA GLY A 66 4.06 -11.17 11.21
C GLY A 66 4.21 -9.98 10.28
N TYR A 67 3.27 -9.02 10.28
CA TYR A 67 3.42 -7.79 9.53
C TYR A 67 4.61 -6.96 10.04
N ARG A 68 5.29 -6.27 9.12
CA ARG A 68 6.41 -5.36 9.42
C ARG A 68 6.16 -3.95 8.95
N GLU A 69 5.16 -3.78 8.11
CA GLU A 69 4.77 -2.51 7.53
C GLU A 69 3.27 -2.31 7.74
N VAL A 70 2.89 -1.07 7.98
CA VAL A 70 1.49 -0.65 8.07
C VAL A 70 1.28 0.59 7.22
N GLU A 71 0.07 0.75 6.71
CA GLU A 71 -0.41 2.01 6.17
C GLU A 71 -1.41 2.63 7.14
N GLY A 72 -1.19 3.90 7.48
CA GLY A 72 -2.01 4.62 8.45
C GLY A 72 -3.32 5.14 7.89
N TYR A 73 -4.16 5.62 8.81
CA TYR A 73 -5.28 6.52 8.56
C TYR A 73 -5.58 7.31 9.83
N GLY A 74 -6.52 8.26 9.79
CA GLY A 74 -7.05 8.88 11.01
C GLY A 74 -6.12 9.87 11.67
N TYR A 75 -5.25 10.53 10.89
CA TYR A 75 -4.56 11.72 11.35
C TYR A 75 -5.56 12.80 11.76
N ASP A 76 -5.34 13.40 12.92
CA ASP A 76 -6.12 14.54 13.42
C ASP A 76 -5.20 15.51 14.17
N ASN A 77 -4.92 16.64 13.54
CA ASN A 77 -4.22 17.80 14.11
C ASN A 77 -3.01 17.46 15.02
N GLY A 78 -2.00 16.81 14.45
CA GLY A 78 -0.77 16.43 15.16
C GLY A 78 -0.89 15.16 16.01
N LYS A 79 -1.97 14.39 15.82
CA LYS A 79 -2.18 13.11 16.48
C LYS A 79 -2.52 12.00 15.49
N MET A 80 -2.11 10.80 15.85
CA MET A 80 -2.54 9.54 15.23
C MET A 80 -3.23 8.71 16.31
N PHE A 81 -4.48 8.35 16.08
CA PHE A 81 -5.27 7.53 17.03
C PHE A 81 -5.24 8.08 18.47
N GLY A 82 -5.35 9.40 18.62
CA GLY A 82 -5.36 10.10 19.91
C GLY A 82 -3.98 10.33 20.56
N MET A 83 -2.91 9.72 20.03
CA MET A 83 -1.53 9.88 20.49
C MET A 83 -0.81 10.96 19.70
N SER A 84 0.11 11.68 20.33
CA SER A 84 1.01 12.60 19.60
C SER A 84 1.88 11.83 18.60
N ILE A 85 2.39 12.53 17.60
CA ILE A 85 3.29 11.96 16.59
C ILE A 85 4.46 11.16 17.20
N PRO A 86 5.22 11.68 18.19
CA PRO A 86 6.31 10.91 18.81
C PRO A 86 5.85 9.67 19.56
N GLU A 87 4.69 9.73 20.23
CA GLU A 87 4.14 8.59 20.97
C GLU A 87 3.74 7.47 20.03
N PHE A 88 2.99 7.77 18.96
CA PHE A 88 2.57 6.75 18.01
C PHE A 88 3.77 6.15 17.25
N THR A 89 4.74 7.00 16.85
CA THR A 89 5.99 6.54 16.22
C THR A 89 6.78 5.60 17.15
N LYS A 90 6.78 5.87 18.47
CA LYS A 90 7.37 4.98 19.48
C LYS A 90 6.63 3.65 19.55
N VAL A 91 5.30 3.64 19.53
CA VAL A 91 4.50 2.41 19.54
C VAL A 91 4.83 1.53 18.33
N LEU A 92 4.92 2.11 17.13
CA LEU A 92 5.33 1.38 15.93
C LEU A 92 6.74 0.79 16.07
N ARG A 93 7.72 1.63 16.45
CA ARG A 93 9.12 1.23 16.59
C ARG A 93 9.31 0.12 17.62
N ASP A 94 8.66 0.25 18.78
CA ASP A 94 8.78 -0.74 19.87
C ASP A 94 8.18 -2.10 19.48
N ASN A 95 7.26 -2.13 18.50
CA ASN A 95 6.71 -3.35 17.91
C ASN A 95 7.43 -3.79 16.62
N GLY A 96 8.52 -3.13 16.23
CA GLY A 96 9.27 -3.45 15.01
C GLY A 96 8.52 -3.19 13.72
N LEU A 97 7.54 -2.28 13.74
CA LEU A 97 6.74 -1.87 12.59
C LEU A 97 7.24 -0.55 12.00
N LYS A 98 7.03 -0.38 10.70
CA LYS A 98 7.25 0.88 9.98
C LYS A 98 5.95 1.32 9.31
N MET A 99 5.72 2.62 9.25
CA MET A 99 4.59 3.20 8.54
C MET A 99 5.09 4.10 7.42
N TYR A 100 5.10 3.58 6.19
CA TYR A 100 5.64 4.29 5.03
C TYR A 100 4.60 5.16 4.32
N SER A 101 3.31 4.95 4.57
CA SER A 101 2.21 5.67 3.95
C SER A 101 1.09 5.86 4.97
N SER A 102 0.25 6.86 4.76
CA SER A 102 -1.00 7.04 5.49
C SER A 102 -2.05 7.68 4.59
N HIS A 103 -3.28 7.18 4.71
CA HIS A 103 -4.48 7.72 4.09
C HIS A 103 -4.92 8.99 4.84
N CYS A 104 -4.86 10.12 4.15
CA CYS A 104 -5.20 11.44 4.66
C CYS A 104 -6.14 12.13 3.66
N GLY A 105 -7.31 12.56 4.13
CA GLY A 105 -8.27 13.26 3.26
C GLY A 105 -7.69 14.56 2.71
N PHE A 106 -7.84 14.76 1.40
CA PHE A 106 -7.37 15.96 0.71
C PHE A 106 -8.42 16.40 -0.32
N THR A 107 -9.03 17.55 -0.06
CA THR A 107 -10.19 18.12 -0.79
C THR A 107 -9.90 19.56 -1.21
N LEU A 108 -10.83 20.22 -1.89
CA LEU A 108 -10.69 21.64 -2.23
C LEU A 108 -10.58 22.55 -0.99
N LYS A 109 -11.04 22.11 0.19
CA LYS A 109 -10.89 22.87 1.45
C LYS A 109 -9.43 22.99 1.91
N ASN A 110 -8.56 22.12 1.42
CA ASN A 110 -7.15 22.10 1.76
C ASN A 110 -6.33 23.15 1.00
N TYR A 111 -6.91 23.78 -0.03
CA TYR A 111 -6.25 24.69 -0.96
C TYR A 111 -7.02 26.01 -1.12
N ASP A 112 -6.35 27.13 -0.90
CA ASP A 112 -6.87 28.47 -1.18
C ASP A 112 -6.52 28.84 -2.63
N ALA A 113 -7.49 28.73 -3.52
CA ALA A 113 -7.29 29.03 -4.95
C ALA A 113 -6.93 30.49 -5.23
N GLY A 114 -7.34 31.43 -4.37
CA GLY A 114 -7.00 32.85 -4.51
C GLY A 114 -5.54 33.13 -4.18
N LYS A 115 -5.01 32.44 -3.17
CA LYS A 115 -3.60 32.53 -2.76
C LYS A 115 -2.68 31.56 -3.51
N LYS A 116 -3.26 30.56 -4.17
CA LYS A 116 -2.55 29.42 -4.77
C LYS A 116 -1.66 28.70 -3.76
N ASP A 117 -2.20 28.47 -2.57
CA ASP A 117 -1.44 27.91 -1.45
C ASP A 117 -2.30 26.97 -0.60
N LEU A 118 -1.64 26.06 0.10
CA LEU A 118 -2.28 25.14 1.03
C LEU A 118 -2.62 25.85 2.34
N THR A 119 -3.68 25.39 2.99
CA THR A 119 -3.98 25.78 4.37
C THR A 119 -2.88 25.35 5.33
N ASP A 120 -2.69 26.10 6.41
CA ASP A 120 -1.67 25.79 7.43
C ASP A 120 -1.91 24.41 8.07
N ALA A 121 -3.17 24.02 8.25
CA ALA A 121 -3.53 22.69 8.75
C ALA A 121 -3.08 21.56 7.81
N THR A 122 -3.16 21.79 6.49
CA THR A 122 -2.72 20.80 5.50
C THR A 122 -1.21 20.70 5.46
N LYS A 123 -0.51 21.84 5.50
CA LYS A 123 0.95 21.89 5.59
C LYS A 123 1.45 21.14 6.83
N LYS A 124 0.82 21.42 7.98
CA LYS A 124 1.11 20.71 9.23
C LYS A 124 0.90 19.19 9.11
N ALA A 125 -0.17 18.73 8.46
CA ALA A 125 -0.42 17.30 8.27
C ALA A 125 0.68 16.63 7.44
N ILE A 126 1.16 17.29 6.39
CA ILE A 126 2.27 16.81 5.56
C ILE A 126 3.59 16.81 6.34
N ASP A 127 3.88 17.87 7.10
CA ASP A 127 5.08 17.95 7.93
C ASP A 127 5.10 16.89 9.04
N ASP A 128 3.95 16.62 9.68
CA ASP A 128 3.80 15.58 10.69
C ASP A 128 3.99 14.18 10.07
N ALA A 129 3.51 13.96 8.84
CA ALA A 129 3.75 12.73 8.08
C ALA A 129 5.25 12.51 7.83
N ALA A 130 5.97 13.57 7.44
CA ALA A 130 7.42 13.53 7.27
C ALA A 130 8.14 13.26 8.61
N ALA A 131 7.70 13.90 9.70
CA ALA A 131 8.25 13.69 11.03
C ALA A 131 8.04 12.27 11.57
N MET A 132 6.96 11.59 11.17
CA MET A 132 6.73 10.15 11.44
C MET A 132 7.66 9.22 10.64
N GLY A 133 8.39 9.74 9.66
CA GLY A 133 9.22 8.96 8.75
C GLY A 133 8.43 8.26 7.64
N GLN A 134 7.23 8.77 7.31
CA GLN A 134 6.51 8.31 6.13
C GLN A 134 7.30 8.63 4.85
N ARG A 135 6.96 7.96 3.76
CA ARG A 135 7.45 8.23 2.40
C ARG A 135 6.34 8.77 1.50
N TYR A 136 5.09 8.43 1.81
CA TYR A 136 3.92 8.80 1.04
C TYR A 136 2.88 9.50 1.91
N PHE A 137 2.36 10.62 1.43
CA PHE A 137 1.12 11.23 1.90
C PHE A 137 0.02 10.89 0.89
N THR A 138 -0.92 10.03 1.26
CA THR A 138 -1.83 9.40 0.30
C THR A 138 -3.24 9.95 0.46
N CYS A 139 -3.79 10.56 -0.60
CA CYS A 139 -5.20 10.92 -0.68
C CYS A 139 -6.00 9.70 -1.14
N PRO A 140 -6.93 9.16 -0.32
CA PRO A 140 -7.61 7.91 -0.65
C PRO A 140 -8.99 8.10 -1.24
N TRP A 141 -9.45 9.35 -1.37
CA TRP A 141 -10.84 9.59 -1.68
C TRP A 141 -11.06 10.97 -2.29
N MET A 142 -11.98 11.01 -3.24
CA MET A 142 -12.52 12.24 -3.81
C MET A 142 -14.00 12.34 -3.46
N ASP A 143 -14.35 13.42 -2.78
CA ASP A 143 -15.72 13.70 -2.34
C ASP A 143 -16.68 13.76 -3.53
N VAL A 144 -17.90 13.27 -3.33
CA VAL A 144 -18.90 13.09 -4.40
C VAL A 144 -19.15 14.38 -5.18
N ASP A 145 -19.23 15.51 -4.47
CA ASP A 145 -19.48 16.81 -5.06
C ASP A 145 -18.26 17.34 -5.84
N GLU A 146 -17.05 16.93 -5.45
CA GLU A 146 -15.79 17.36 -6.08
C GLU A 146 -15.42 16.54 -7.32
N ARG A 147 -16.01 15.35 -7.52
CA ARG A 147 -15.79 14.50 -8.70
C ARG A 147 -16.11 15.19 -10.02
N LYS A 148 -17.04 16.16 -10.01
CA LYS A 148 -17.39 16.96 -11.20
C LYS A 148 -16.51 18.20 -11.36
N MET A 149 -15.60 18.43 -10.43
CA MET A 149 -14.72 19.59 -10.34
C MET A 149 -13.25 19.16 -10.36
N ILE A 150 -12.93 18.08 -11.08
CA ILE A 150 -11.57 17.53 -11.14
C ILE A 150 -10.56 18.55 -11.67
N ASP A 151 -10.97 19.41 -12.60
CA ASP A 151 -10.19 20.54 -13.11
C ASP A 151 -9.77 21.54 -12.01
N LYS A 152 -10.57 21.67 -10.95
CA LYS A 152 -10.25 22.49 -9.77
C LYS A 152 -9.43 21.72 -8.73
N LEU A 153 -9.60 20.40 -8.66
CA LEU A 153 -8.82 19.53 -7.78
C LEU A 153 -7.37 19.38 -8.26
N ILE A 154 -7.12 19.34 -9.57
CA ILE A 154 -5.76 19.19 -10.11
C ILE A 154 -4.79 20.24 -9.55
N PRO A 155 -5.08 21.56 -9.56
CA PRO A 155 -4.22 22.55 -8.92
C PRO A 155 -4.01 22.31 -7.42
N ALA A 156 -5.04 21.84 -6.70
CA ALA A 156 -4.94 21.54 -5.28
C ALA A 156 -4.03 20.33 -5.01
N TYR A 157 -4.20 19.24 -5.75
CA TYR A 157 -3.33 18.06 -5.67
C TYR A 157 -1.90 18.38 -6.10
N GLN A 158 -1.70 19.20 -7.13
CA GLN A 158 -0.37 19.64 -7.53
C GLN A 158 0.29 20.46 -6.42
N ALA A 159 -0.40 21.41 -5.80
CA ALA A 159 0.13 22.16 -4.66
C ALA A 159 0.46 21.25 -3.46
N GLY A 160 -0.41 20.27 -3.18
CA GLY A 160 -0.17 19.21 -2.18
C GLY A 160 1.10 18.42 -2.48
N ALA A 161 1.26 17.99 -3.73
CA ALA A 161 2.39 17.21 -4.21
C ALA A 161 3.70 17.99 -4.18
N GLU A 162 3.69 19.26 -4.59
CA GLU A 162 4.85 20.15 -4.50
C GLU A 162 5.28 20.39 -3.05
N TYR A 163 4.32 20.56 -2.13
CA TYR A 163 4.64 20.75 -0.71
C TYR A 163 5.16 19.45 -0.07
N ALA A 164 4.52 18.31 -0.35
CA ALA A 164 4.98 16.99 0.08
C ALA A 164 6.41 16.73 -0.42
N HIS A 165 6.70 17.04 -1.68
CA HIS A 165 8.04 16.89 -2.24
C HIS A 165 9.09 17.72 -1.50
N LYS A 166 8.78 18.99 -1.16
CA LYS A 166 9.65 19.85 -0.37
C LYS A 166 9.87 19.32 1.05
N ALA A 167 8.87 18.67 1.65
CA ALA A 167 8.96 18.01 2.94
C ALA A 167 9.67 16.64 2.90
N GLY A 168 10.13 16.19 1.73
CA GLY A 168 10.82 14.90 1.55
C GLY A 168 9.89 13.69 1.40
N LEU A 169 8.61 13.93 1.11
CA LEU A 169 7.58 12.93 0.85
C LEU A 169 7.24 12.87 -0.66
N ARG A 170 6.54 11.81 -1.06
CA ARG A 170 5.78 11.77 -2.32
C ARG A 170 4.31 11.89 -2.00
N PHE A 171 3.55 12.59 -2.83
CA PHE A 171 2.09 12.55 -2.73
C PHE A 171 1.59 11.37 -3.54
N ALA A 172 0.61 10.65 -3.02
CA ALA A 172 0.00 9.53 -3.72
C ALA A 172 -1.53 9.69 -3.75
N TYR A 173 -2.16 9.11 -4.76
CA TYR A 173 -3.62 9.00 -4.83
C TYR A 173 -4.03 7.52 -4.90
N HIS A 174 -4.93 7.08 -4.01
CA HIS A 174 -5.49 5.72 -3.99
C HIS A 174 -6.85 5.69 -4.67
N ASN A 175 -7.00 4.80 -5.65
CA ASN A 175 -8.23 4.72 -6.46
C ASN A 175 -9.31 3.84 -5.82
N HIS A 176 -10.56 4.15 -6.14
CA HIS A 176 -11.72 3.29 -5.97
C HIS A 176 -12.31 2.96 -7.35
N ASN A 177 -13.64 2.75 -7.43
CA ASN A 177 -14.32 2.43 -8.68
C ASN A 177 -14.66 3.67 -9.51
N PHE A 178 -14.97 4.79 -8.85
CA PHE A 178 -15.55 5.96 -9.51
C PHE A 178 -14.52 6.75 -10.34
N GLU A 179 -13.23 6.53 -10.11
CA GLU A 179 -12.16 7.13 -10.90
C GLU A 179 -12.18 6.64 -12.36
N PHE A 180 -12.79 5.47 -12.59
CA PHE A 180 -13.01 4.87 -13.91
C PHE A 180 -14.35 5.28 -14.54
N GLU A 181 -14.99 6.33 -14.03
CA GLU A 181 -16.18 6.93 -14.64
C GLU A 181 -15.82 8.21 -15.40
N THR A 182 -16.48 8.44 -16.54
CA THR A 182 -16.34 9.66 -17.35
C THR A 182 -17.08 10.82 -16.69
N ARG A 183 -16.39 11.52 -15.78
CA ARG A 183 -16.94 12.65 -15.01
C ARG A 183 -16.14 13.94 -15.15
N GLY A 184 -14.99 13.91 -15.83
CA GLY A 184 -14.21 15.10 -16.12
C GLY A 184 -14.96 16.06 -17.06
N PRO A 185 -14.62 17.36 -17.06
CA PRO A 185 -15.28 18.36 -17.90
C PRO A 185 -15.08 18.11 -19.41
N ASP A 186 -14.05 17.35 -19.78
CA ASP A 186 -13.76 16.92 -21.15
C ASP A 186 -14.22 15.49 -21.45
N ASN A 187 -15.04 14.91 -20.58
CA ASN A 187 -15.57 13.55 -20.68
C ASN A 187 -14.51 12.42 -20.63
N ARG A 188 -13.27 12.72 -20.20
CA ARG A 188 -12.27 11.69 -19.83
C ARG A 188 -12.59 11.06 -18.48
N LEU A 189 -11.95 9.92 -18.21
CA LEU A 189 -11.99 9.28 -16.90
C LEU A 189 -11.32 10.18 -15.85
N LEU A 190 -11.82 10.18 -14.61
CA LEU A 190 -11.17 10.95 -13.55
C LEU A 190 -9.74 10.48 -13.29
N ILE A 191 -9.47 9.17 -13.42
CA ILE A 191 -8.11 8.64 -13.27
C ILE A 191 -7.16 9.17 -14.35
N GLU A 192 -7.65 9.46 -15.55
CA GLU A 192 -6.84 10.04 -16.63
C GLU A 192 -6.43 11.48 -16.29
N TRP A 193 -7.28 12.26 -15.62
CA TRP A 193 -6.91 13.58 -15.14
C TRP A 193 -5.74 13.50 -14.13
N LEU A 194 -5.81 12.58 -13.16
CA LEU A 194 -4.74 12.37 -12.18
C LEU A 194 -3.43 11.91 -12.85
N LEU A 195 -3.54 11.07 -13.87
CA LEU A 195 -2.39 10.52 -14.59
C LEU A 195 -1.80 11.49 -15.63
N HIS A 196 -2.60 12.36 -16.25
CA HIS A 196 -2.14 13.19 -17.36
C HIS A 196 -1.80 14.62 -16.95
N GLU A 197 -2.47 15.16 -15.93
CA GLU A 197 -2.35 16.58 -15.58
C GLU A 197 -1.33 16.86 -14.46
N ILE A 198 -0.86 15.83 -13.74
CA ILE A 198 0.10 15.99 -12.64
C ILE A 198 1.41 15.27 -12.97
N ASP A 199 2.53 15.98 -12.79
CA ASP A 199 3.87 15.46 -13.08
C ASP A 199 4.15 14.17 -12.29
N PRO A 200 4.55 13.06 -12.93
CA PRO A 200 4.89 11.81 -12.26
C PRO A 200 6.05 11.90 -11.26
N LYS A 201 6.83 12.97 -11.28
CA LYS A 201 7.86 13.25 -10.27
C LYS A 201 7.28 13.75 -8.96
N LEU A 202 6.10 14.35 -8.99
CA LEU A 202 5.43 14.95 -7.84
C LEU A 202 4.39 14.01 -7.23
N MET A 203 3.64 13.29 -8.07
CA MET A 203 2.54 12.43 -7.62
C MET A 203 2.59 11.01 -8.20
N ASP A 204 2.51 10.03 -7.30
CA ASP A 204 2.29 8.62 -7.63
C ASP A 204 0.83 8.22 -7.48
N MET A 205 0.54 7.00 -7.92
CA MET A 205 -0.71 6.32 -7.70
C MET A 205 -0.50 5.11 -6.79
N GLU A 206 -1.46 4.88 -5.91
CA GLU A 206 -1.64 3.63 -5.19
C GLU A 206 -2.78 2.85 -5.85
N MET A 207 -2.44 1.78 -6.59
CA MET A 207 -3.46 1.01 -7.30
C MET A 207 -4.23 0.12 -6.34
N ASP A 208 -5.54 0.25 -6.30
CA ASP A 208 -6.41 -0.76 -5.70
C ASP A 208 -6.93 -1.72 -6.77
N ILE A 209 -6.41 -2.95 -6.77
CA ILE A 209 -6.71 -3.94 -7.80
C ILE A 209 -8.14 -4.48 -7.70
N TYR A 210 -8.73 -4.48 -6.49
CA TYR A 210 -10.11 -4.88 -6.30
C TYR A 210 -11.03 -3.84 -6.93
N TRP A 211 -10.83 -2.56 -6.65
CA TRP A 211 -11.71 -1.50 -7.16
C TRP A 211 -11.60 -1.30 -8.68
N VAL A 212 -10.41 -1.48 -9.26
CA VAL A 212 -10.24 -1.51 -10.72
C VAL A 212 -11.09 -2.66 -11.31
N SER A 213 -10.99 -3.86 -10.73
CA SER A 213 -11.76 -5.03 -11.16
C SER A 213 -13.27 -4.84 -10.97
N PHE A 214 -13.67 -4.23 -9.85
CA PHE A 214 -15.07 -3.87 -9.56
C PHE A 214 -15.64 -2.92 -10.62
N ALA A 215 -14.83 -1.97 -11.09
CA ALA A 215 -15.15 -1.10 -12.21
C ALA A 215 -15.08 -1.78 -13.59
N LYS A 216 -15.01 -3.13 -13.64
CA LYS A 216 -14.93 -3.95 -14.87
C LYS A 216 -13.69 -3.66 -15.73
N ASN A 217 -12.64 -3.11 -15.12
CA ASN A 217 -11.34 -2.91 -15.74
C ASN A 217 -10.39 -4.04 -15.32
N ASN A 218 -9.32 -4.26 -16.08
CA ASN A 218 -8.27 -5.21 -15.73
C ASN A 218 -7.07 -4.44 -15.13
N PRO A 219 -6.69 -4.66 -13.85
CA PRO A 219 -5.56 -3.99 -13.23
C PRO A 219 -4.25 -4.13 -14.01
N LEU A 220 -4.02 -5.29 -14.63
CA LEU A 220 -2.80 -5.55 -15.40
C LEU A 220 -2.68 -4.65 -16.64
N ASP A 221 -3.80 -4.22 -17.21
CA ASP A 221 -3.78 -3.32 -18.36
C ASP A 221 -3.39 -1.90 -17.92
N TRP A 222 -3.87 -1.45 -16.77
CA TRP A 222 -3.48 -0.17 -16.16
C TRP A 222 -2.00 -0.11 -15.76
N PHE A 223 -1.45 -1.20 -15.21
CA PHE A 223 -0.02 -1.31 -14.96
C PHE A 223 0.82 -1.18 -16.24
N ARG A 224 0.35 -1.74 -17.37
CA ARG A 224 1.05 -1.67 -18.67
C ARG A 224 0.93 -0.31 -19.34
N LEU A 225 -0.22 0.35 -19.23
CA LEU A 225 -0.46 1.65 -19.86
C LEU A 225 0.35 2.78 -19.20
N TYR A 226 0.59 2.68 -17.89
CA TYR A 226 1.25 3.74 -17.11
C TYR A 226 2.43 3.20 -16.30
N PRO A 227 3.47 2.67 -16.95
CA PRO A 227 4.63 2.13 -16.26
C PRO A 227 5.31 3.22 -15.42
N GLY A 228 5.64 2.91 -14.18
CA GLY A 228 6.28 3.84 -13.25
C GLY A 228 5.35 4.85 -12.56
N ARG A 229 4.04 4.80 -12.80
CA ARG A 229 3.06 5.63 -12.07
C ARG A 229 2.52 4.98 -10.80
N TRP A 230 2.58 3.66 -10.71
CA TRP A 230 2.02 2.88 -9.61
C TRP A 230 3.14 2.52 -8.64
N ALA A 231 3.27 3.29 -7.56
CA ALA A 231 4.33 3.10 -6.56
C ALA A 231 3.88 2.22 -5.39
N LEU A 232 2.57 2.16 -5.16
CA LEU A 232 1.91 1.42 -4.10
C LEU A 232 0.75 0.57 -4.68
N CYS A 233 0.33 -0.45 -3.94
CA CYS A 233 -0.73 -1.36 -4.37
C CYS A 233 -1.53 -1.86 -3.16
N HIS A 234 -2.85 -1.70 -3.21
CA HIS A 234 -3.80 -2.40 -2.35
C HIS A 234 -4.23 -3.70 -3.03
N VAL A 235 -4.23 -4.79 -2.26
CA VAL A 235 -4.42 -6.18 -2.72
C VAL A 235 -5.70 -6.76 -2.16
#